data_AF-A0A3D2CSL3-F1
#
_entry.id   AF-A0A3D2CSL3-F1
#
_cell.length_a   1.000
_cell.length_b   1.000
_cell.length_c   1.000
_cell.angle_alpha   90.00
_cell.angle_beta   90.00
_cell.angle_gamma   90.00
#
_symmetry.space_group_name_H-M   'P 1'
#
loop_
_entity.id
_entity.type
_entity.pdbx_description
1 polymer ?
#
loop_
_entity_poly.entity_id
_entity_poly.type
_entity_poly.pdbx_seq_one_letter_code
_entity_poly.pdbx_strand_id
1 'polypeptide(L)' 'MKLIKKTEFDNLRDNDHHCYETDSNTDKQVVKIYCGELLIAKKVKLKRSLRYFGINNYQDYLTQAS' A
#
# COMPACT_ATOMS: atom_id res chain seq x y z
N MET A 1 -0.02 1.50 -11.67
CA MET A 1 -0.66 0.99 -10.44
C MET A 1 -2.12 0.68 -10.71
N LYS A 2 -2.63 -0.43 -10.14
CA LYS A 2 -3.98 -0.99 -10.31
C LYS A 2 -4.77 -0.82 -9.01
N LEU A 3 -6.10 -0.67 -9.09
CA LEU A 3 -6.96 -0.71 -7.89
C LEU A 3 -6.93 -2.11 -7.26
N ILE A 4 -6.77 -2.16 -5.95
CA ILE A 4 -6.78 -3.39 -5.15
C ILE A 4 -7.79 -3.29 -4.02
N LYS A 5 -8.16 -4.43 -3.42
CA LYS A 5 -9.04 -4.44 -2.26
C LYS A 5 -8.30 -3.92 -1.02
N LYS A 6 -9.05 -3.38 -0.05
CA LYS A 6 -8.52 -3.00 1.26
C LYS A 6 -7.76 -4.16 1.92
N THR A 7 -8.33 -5.36 1.88
CA THR A 7 -7.74 -6.56 2.47
C THR A 7 -6.37 -6.89 1.85
N GLU A 8 -6.20 -6.71 0.54
CA GLU A 8 -4.91 -6.95 -0.11
C GLU A 8 -3.88 -5.90 0.29
N PHE A 9 -4.30 -4.63 0.41
CA PHE A 9 -3.43 -3.58 0.91
C PHE A 9 -3.00 -3.81 2.35
N ASP A 10 -3.93 -4.22 3.22
CA ASP A 10 -3.64 -4.49 4.62
C ASP A 10 -2.67 -5.68 4.75
N ASN A 11 -2.88 -6.77 3.98
CA ASN A 11 -1.94 -7.90 3.95
C ASN A 11 -0.52 -7.48 3.51
N LEU A 12 -0.39 -6.58 2.55
CA LEU A 12 0.92 -6.04 2.16
C LEU A 12 1.53 -5.17 3.26
N ARG A 13 0.71 -4.48 4.06
CA ARG A 13 1.16 -3.58 5.12
C ARG A 13 1.61 -4.35 6.36
N ASP A 14 0.91 -5.43 6.68
CA ASP A 14 1.12 -6.25 7.86
C ASP A 14 2.25 -7.29 7.66
N ASN A 15 2.99 -7.21 6.54
CA ASN A 15 4.16 -8.04 6.28
C ASN A 15 5.43 -7.36 6.84
N ASP A 16 6.13 -8.05 7.73
CA ASP A 16 7.33 -7.56 8.42
C ASP A 16 8.53 -7.28 7.49
N HIS A 17 8.54 -7.82 6.28
CA HIS A 17 9.56 -7.54 5.27
C HIS A 17 9.33 -6.22 4.52
N HIS A 18 8.20 -5.56 4.77
CA HIS A 18 7.83 -4.32 4.11
C HIS A 18 7.96 -3.13 5.05
N CYS A 19 8.31 -1.99 4.47
CA CYS A 19 8.30 -0.72 5.16
C CYS A 19 7.13 0.13 4.66
N TYR A 20 6.62 1.02 5.50
CA TYR A 20 5.62 1.98 5.04
C TYR A 20 5.94 3.40 5.50
N GLU A 21 5.59 4.33 4.64
CA GLU A 21 5.70 5.77 4.88
C GLU A 21 4.29 6.36 4.84
N THR A 22 4.02 7.32 5.72
CA THR A 22 2.77 8.11 5.67
C THR A 22 3.10 9.57 5.44
N ASP A 23 2.56 10.12 4.36
CA ASP A 23 2.57 11.54 4.04
C ASP A 23 1.15 12.08 4.23
N SER A 24 0.98 13.08 5.08
CA SER A 24 -0.31 13.67 5.38
C SER A 24 -0.26 15.19 5.40
N ASN A 25 -1.22 15.79 4.71
CA ASN A 25 -1.57 17.21 4.83
C ASN A 25 -3.05 17.35 5.22
N THR A 26 -3.56 18.58 5.25
CA THR A 26 -4.92 18.91 5.71
C THR A 26 -6.03 18.08 5.04
N ASP A 27 -5.93 17.85 3.73
CA ASP A 27 -7.01 17.23 2.93
C ASP A 27 -6.64 15.87 2.34
N LYS A 28 -5.36 15.51 2.36
CA LYS A 28 -4.82 14.34 1.70
C LYS A 28 -3.89 13.56 2.63
N GLN A 29 -4.11 12.26 2.70
CA GLN A 29 -3.20 11.31 3.32
C GLN A 29 -2.82 10.25 2.30
N VAL A 30 -1.52 9.99 2.16
CA VAL A 30 -0.97 8.92 1.34
C VAL A 30 -0.16 8.00 2.24
N VAL A 31 -0.49 6.72 2.23
CA VAL A 31 0.36 5.68 2.84
C VAL A 31 0.99 4.91 1.70
N LYS A 32 2.32 4.78 1.71
CA LYS A 32 3.08 4.05 0.70
C LYS A 32 3.69 2.82 1.36
N ILE A 33 3.67 1.68 0.68
CA ILE A 33 4.27 0.41 1.14
C ILE A 33 5.39 0.06 0.18
N TYR A 34 6.55 -0.25 0.75
CA TYR A 34 7.79 -0.55 0.06
C TYR A 34 8.31 -1.93 0.44
N CYS A 35 8.85 -2.65 -0.54
CA CYS A 35 9.70 -3.82 -0.33
C CYS A 35 11.12 -3.45 -0.76
N GLY A 36 12.02 -3.25 0.21
CA GLY A 36 13.29 -2.56 -0.05
C GLY A 36 13.04 -1.14 -0.56
N GLU A 37 13.57 -0.81 -1.74
CA GLU A 37 13.39 0.50 -2.38
C GLU A 37 12.17 0.55 -3.32
N LEU A 38 11.52 -0.59 -3.57
CA LEU A 38 10.43 -0.67 -4.55
C LEU A 38 9.09 -0.33 -3.90
N LEU A 39 8.40 0.68 -4.45
CA LEU A 39 7.02 0.99 -4.08
C LEU A 39 6.05 -0.05 -4.64
N ILE A 40 5.52 -0.92 -3.77
CA ILE A 40 4.65 -2.03 -4.18
C ILE A 40 3.15 -1.70 -4.06
N ALA A 41 2.78 -0.82 -3.12
CA ALA A 41 1.40 -0.41 -2.95
C ALA A 41 1.28 0.99 -2.32
N LYS A 42 0.11 1.63 -2.50
CA LYS A 42 -0.24 2.87 -1.81
C LYS A 42 -1.73 2.99 -1.54
N LYS A 43 -2.07 3.63 -0.42
CA LYS A 43 -3.40 4.10 -0.06
C LYS A 43 -3.44 5.61 -0.24
N VAL A 44 -4.47 6.13 -0.92
CA VAL A 44 -4.70 7.57 -1.05
C VAL A 44 -6.07 7.89 -0.47
N LYS A 45 -6.07 8.68 0.60
CA LYS A 45 -7.26 9.32 1.17
C LYS A 45 -7.26 10.78 0.73
N LEU A 46 -8.30 11.22 0.04
CA LEU A 46 -8.52 12.61 -0.33
C LEU A 46 -9.92 13.01 0.12
N LYS A 47 -10.02 13.89 1.12
CA LYS A 47 -11.27 14.25 1.79
C LYS A 47 -12.03 12.99 2.25
N ARG A 48 -13.17 12.68 1.60
CA ARG A 48 -14.01 11.50 1.87
C ARG A 48 -13.70 10.29 0.96
N SER A 49 -12.89 10.48 -0.09
CA SER A 49 -12.53 9.40 -1.00
C SER A 49 -11.34 8.63 -0.48
N LEU A 50 -11.42 7.30 -0.55
CA LEU A 50 -10.37 6.40 -0.13
C LEU A 50 -10.16 5.33 -1.21
N ARG A 51 -8.92 5.19 -1.68
CA ARG A 51 -8.56 4.22 -2.72
C ARG A 51 -7.25 3.53 -2.37
N TYR A 52 -7.16 2.27 -2.75
CA TYR A 52 -5.99 1.41 -2.55
C TYR A 52 -5.45 0.99 -3.91
N PHE A 53 -4.14 1.05 -4.05
CA PHE A 53 -3.45 0.78 -5.30
C PHE A 53 -2.26 -0.14 -5.08
N GLY A 54 -2.07 -1.10 -5.98
CA GLY A 54 -0.88 -1.95 -6.05
C GLY A 54 -0.14 -1.77 -7.38
N ILE A 55 1.11 -2.22 -7.47
CA ILE A 55 1.76 -2.47 -8.77
C ILE A 55 1.09 -3.67 -9.46
N ASN A 56 1.39 -3.93 -10.74
CA ASN A 56 0.66 -4.95 -11.49
C ASN A 56 0.83 -6.35 -10.88
N ASN A 57 2.01 -6.65 -10.37
CA ASN A 57 2.38 -7.92 -9.76
C ASN A 57 2.47 -7.86 -8.23
N TYR A 58 1.64 -7.03 -7.57
CA TYR A 58 1.63 -6.93 -6.11
C TYR A 58 1.35 -8.27 -5.40
N GLN A 59 0.71 -9.22 -6.08
CA GLN A 59 0.38 -10.54 -5.52
C GLN A 59 1.64 -11.34 -5.16
N ASP A 60 2.74 -11.13 -5.87
CA ASP A 60 4.04 -11.76 -5.58
C ASP A 60 4.56 -11.38 -4.18
N TYR A 61 4.11 -10.24 -3.65
CA TYR A 61 4.50 -9.68 -2.35
C TYR A 61 3.51 -10.02 -1.23
N LEU A 62 2.38 -10.69 -1.54
CA LEU A 62 1.42 -11.16 -0.52
C LEU A 62 1.91 -12.43 0.20
N THR A 63 2.88 -13.14 -0.36
CA THR A 63 3.21 -14.53 -0.03
C THR A 63 4.64 -14.69 0.48
N GLN A 64 5.08 -13.79 1.37
CA GLN A 64 6.24 -14.07 2.23
C GLN A 64 5.75 -14.45 3.62
N ALA A 65 5.00 -15.55 3.69
CA ALA A 65 4.90 -16.30 4.93
C ALA A 65 6.21 -17.08 5.08
N SER A 66 6.93 -16.81 6.17
CA SER A 66 8.03 -17.68 6.62
C SER A 66 7.47 -19.01 7.10
#